data_AF-A0ABD0PGH3-F1
#
_entry.id   AF-A0ABD0PGH3-F1
#
_cell.length_a   1.000
_cell.length_b   1.000
_cell.length_c   1.000
_cell.angle_alpha   90.00
_cell.angle_beta   90.00
_cell.angle_gamma   90.00
#
_symmetry.space_group_name_H-M   'P 1'
#
loop_
_entity.id
_entity.type
_entity.pdbx_description
1 polymer ?
#
loop_
_entity_poly.entity_id
_entity_poly.type
_entity_poly.pdbx_seq_one_letter_code
_entity_poly.pdbx_strand_id
1 'polypeptide(L)'
;RYHDEILRPIVVPFIHDHHLMLQHDNAWPHVARTCTQFLEAENIPFLAWPAYSPDMSPIKHVWDALDRHMRQRIPVPASIQQLHTAIEEEWTNIPQATINNLINSVQMRCVAL
;
A
#
# COMPACT_ATOMS: atom_id res chain seq x y z
N ARG A 1 -6.51 16.47 -3.58
CA ARG A 1 -5.23 15.93 -3.08
C ARG A 1 -5.05 14.44 -3.42
N TYR A 2 -5.65 13.49 -2.71
CA TYR A 2 -5.45 12.05 -3.02
C TYR A 2 -5.85 11.68 -4.46
N HIS A 3 -6.99 12.17 -4.94
CA HIS A 3 -7.42 12.02 -6.32
C HIS A 3 -6.42 12.62 -7.33
N ASP A 4 -6.03 13.88 -7.14
CA ASP A 4 -5.25 14.65 -8.13
C ASP A 4 -3.76 14.31 -8.15
N GLU A 5 -3.21 13.90 -7.00
CA GLU A 5 -1.77 13.64 -6.82
C GLU A 5 -1.43 12.15 -6.92
N ILE A 6 -2.38 11.26 -6.59
CA ILE A 6 -2.10 9.82 -6.48
C ILE A 6 -2.97 9.01 -7.45
N LEU A 7 -4.30 9.08 -7.32
CA LEU A 7 -5.17 8.17 -8.09
C LEU A 7 -5.03 8.39 -9.60
N ARG A 8 -5.22 9.64 -10.04
CA ARG A 8 -5.22 9.99 -11.46
C ARG A 8 -3.84 9.87 -12.12
N PRO A 9 -2.76 10.46 -11.59
CA PRO A 9 -1.46 10.43 -12.28
C PRO A 9 -0.66 9.15 -12.08
N ILE A 10 -0.91 8.37 -11.02
CA ILE A 10 -0.08 7.21 -10.66
C ILE A 10 -0.89 5.91 -10.75
N VAL A 11 -2.00 5.80 -10.03
CA VAL A 11 -2.72 4.52 -9.87
C VAL A 11 -3.41 4.10 -11.16
N VAL A 12 -4.17 5.01 -11.79
CA VAL A 12 -4.94 4.71 -13.02
C VAL A 12 -4.05 4.20 -14.15
N PRO A 13 -2.98 4.93 -14.56
CA PRO A 13 -2.10 4.46 -15.64
C PRO A 13 -1.45 3.12 -15.30
N PHE A 14 -0.94 2.98 -14.08
CA PHE A 14 -0.23 1.78 -13.67
C PHE A 14 -1.11 0.53 -13.72
N ILE A 15 -2.37 0.64 -13.30
CA ILE A 15 -3.33 -0.46 -13.34
C ILE A 15 -3.71 -0.82 -14.77
N HIS A 16 -3.98 0.17 -15.63
CA HIS A 16 -4.33 -0.08 -17.03
C HIS A 16 -3.17 -0.74 -17.78
N ASP A 17 -1.94 -0.28 -17.58
CA ASP A 17 -0.75 -0.82 -18.26
C ASP A 17 -0.47 -2.28 -17.87
N HIS A 18 -0.73 -2.65 -16.61
CA HIS A 18 -0.37 -3.96 -16.06
C HIS A 18 -1.57 -4.90 -15.86
N HIS A 19 -2.79 -4.44 -16.15
CA HIS A 19 -4.04 -5.20 -15.95
C HIS A 19 -4.20 -5.75 -14.52
N LEU A 20 -3.94 -4.90 -13.53
CA LEU A 20 -3.95 -5.26 -12.11
C LEU A 20 -5.28 -4.95 -11.44
N MET A 21 -5.48 -5.48 -10.23
CA MET A 21 -6.60 -5.12 -9.35
C MET A 21 -6.09 -4.32 -8.17
N LEU A 22 -6.75 -3.20 -7.87
CA LEU A 22 -6.40 -2.35 -6.74
C LEU A 22 -6.87 -2.97 -5.42
N GLN A 23 -5.97 -3.03 -4.44
CA GLN A 23 -6.35 -3.20 -3.05
C GLN A 23 -5.93 -1.94 -2.29
N HIS A 24 -6.84 -1.40 -1.48
CA HIS A 24 -6.57 -0.29 -0.58
C HIS A 24 -7.21 -0.56 0.77
N ASP A 25 -6.64 0.00 1.84
CA ASP A 25 -7.24 -0.08 3.16
C ASP A 25 -8.50 0.83 3.20
N ASN A 26 -9.47 0.46 4.03
CA ASN A 26 -10.72 1.21 4.19
C ASN A 26 -10.51 2.52 4.99
N ALA A 27 -9.37 3.19 4.83
CA ALA A 27 -9.13 4.50 5.41
C ALA A 27 -10.12 5.52 4.84
N TRP A 28 -10.52 6.50 5.66
CA TRP A 28 -11.55 7.49 5.31
C TRP A 28 -11.38 8.15 3.92
N PRO A 29 -10.16 8.58 3.51
CA PRO A 29 -9.98 9.14 2.16
C PRO A 29 -10.24 8.14 1.03
N HIS A 30 -10.03 6.84 1.27
CA HIS A 30 -10.12 5.78 0.27
C HIS A 30 -11.56 5.31 0.04
N VAL A 31 -12.37 5.33 1.10
CA VAL A 31 -13.81 4.96 1.06
C VAL A 31 -14.73 6.16 0.86
N ALA A 32 -14.17 7.37 0.77
CA ALA A 32 -14.95 8.56 0.45
C ALA A 32 -15.66 8.38 -0.89
N ARG A 33 -16.94 8.75 -0.95
CA ARG A 33 -17.77 8.62 -2.16
C ARG A 33 -17.11 9.20 -3.42
N THR A 34 -16.40 10.31 -3.26
CA THR A 34 -15.68 10.95 -4.37
C THR A 34 -14.56 10.07 -4.93
N CYS A 35 -13.87 9.29 -4.10
CA CYS A 35 -12.83 8.37 -4.55
C CYS A 35 -13.42 7.11 -5.16
N THR A 36 -14.46 6.54 -4.56
CA THR A 36 -15.11 5.33 -5.12
C THR A 36 -15.75 5.60 -6.47
N GLN A 37 -16.47 6.72 -6.62
CA GLN A 37 -17.06 7.15 -7.91
C GLN A 37 -15.99 7.42 -8.97
N PHE A 38 -14.84 7.96 -8.59
CA PHE A 38 -13.74 8.18 -9.53
C PHE A 38 -13.16 6.86 -10.02
N LEU A 39 -12.87 5.91 -9.12
CA LEU A 39 -12.36 4.59 -9.50
C LEU A 39 -13.35 3.83 -10.40
N GLU A 40 -14.65 3.94 -10.12
CA GLU A 40 -15.71 3.39 -10.99
C GLU A 40 -15.70 4.04 -12.37
N ALA A 41 -15.61 5.38 -12.46
CA ALA A 41 -15.60 6.10 -13.72
C ALA A 41 -14.37 5.78 -14.60
N GLU A 42 -13.22 5.53 -13.97
CA GLU A 42 -11.97 5.13 -14.63
C GLU A 42 -11.89 3.62 -14.90
N ASN A 43 -12.97 2.86 -14.62
CA ASN A 43 -13.04 1.40 -14.75
C ASN A 43 -11.90 0.68 -14.02
N ILE A 44 -11.52 1.16 -12.83
CA ILE A 44 -10.46 0.56 -12.03
C ILE A 44 -11.05 -0.60 -11.22
N PRO A 45 -10.67 -1.86 -11.49
CA PRO A 45 -11.09 -2.97 -10.66
C PRO A 45 -10.44 -2.86 -9.28
N PHE A 46 -11.23 -2.94 -8.22
CA PHE A 46 -10.72 -2.93 -6.85
C PHE A 46 -11.34 -4.05 -6.01
N LEU A 47 -10.56 -4.57 -5.05
CA LEU A 47 -11.00 -5.60 -4.12
C LEU A 47 -11.90 -4.99 -3.04
N ALA A 48 -13.11 -5.54 -2.91
CA ALA A 48 -13.96 -5.25 -1.76
C ALA A 48 -13.28 -5.77 -0.49
N TRP A 49 -12.93 -4.85 0.41
CA TRP A 49 -12.23 -5.17 1.65
C TRP A 49 -13.16 -5.06 2.86
N PRO A 50 -13.16 -6.01 3.81
CA PRO A 50 -13.96 -5.88 5.02
C PRO A 50 -13.55 -4.65 5.85
N ALA A 51 -14.55 -3.94 6.39
CA ALA A 51 -14.31 -2.82 7.29
C ALA A 51 -13.65 -3.31 8.59
N TYR A 52 -12.75 -2.52 9.16
CA TYR A 52 -12.06 -2.82 10.42
C TYR A 52 -11.15 -4.06 10.43
N SER A 53 -10.63 -4.47 9.26
CA SER A 53 -9.61 -5.53 9.14
C SER A 53 -8.23 -4.99 8.73
N PRO A 54 -7.61 -4.08 9.51
CA PRO A 54 -6.27 -3.55 9.20
C PRO A 54 -5.20 -4.64 9.26
N ASP A 55 -5.40 -5.67 10.09
CA ASP A 55 -4.58 -6.87 10.24
C ASP A 55 -4.52 -7.73 8.96
N MET A 56 -5.48 -7.54 8.06
CA MET A 56 -5.51 -8.26 6.79
C MET A 56 -4.85 -7.48 5.65
N SER A 57 -4.58 -6.18 5.77
CA SER A 57 -4.06 -5.39 4.64
C SER A 57 -2.55 -5.64 4.42
N PRO A 58 -2.11 -6.16 3.25
CA PRO A 58 -0.70 -6.47 3.01
C PRO A 58 0.21 -5.24 3.20
N ILE A 59 -0.25 -4.05 2.81
CA ILE A 59 0.55 -2.82 2.92
C ILE A 59 0.84 -2.44 4.38
N LYS A 60 -0.05 -2.78 5.33
CA LYS A 60 0.22 -2.55 6.77
C LYS A 60 1.39 -3.40 7.25
N HIS A 61 1.46 -4.66 6.80
CA HIS A 61 2.58 -5.54 7.13
C HIS A 61 3.90 -5.08 6.49
N VAL A 62 3.85 -4.48 5.29
CA VAL A 62 5.04 -3.86 4.67
C VAL A 62 5.50 -2.64 5.48
N TRP A 63 4.58 -1.78 5.92
CA TRP A 63 4.91 -0.65 6.80
C TRP A 63 5.52 -1.11 8.13
N ASP A 64 5.00 -2.17 8.74
CA ASP A 64 5.56 -2.76 9.95
C ASP A 64 6.97 -3.34 9.75
N ALA A 65 7.26 -3.91 8.57
CA ALA A 65 8.60 -4.38 8.22
C ALA A 65 9.57 -3.20 8.06
N LEU A 66 9.12 -2.14 7.39
CA LEU A 66 9.90 -0.91 7.22
C LEU A 66 10.20 -0.24 8.57
N ASP A 67 9.22 -0.11 9.47
CA ASP A 67 9.44 0.45 10.81
C ASP A 67 10.46 -0.37 11.61
N ARG A 68 10.42 -1.71 11.50
CA ARG A 68 11.42 -2.58 12.13
C ARG A 68 12.82 -2.37 11.57
N HIS A 69 12.97 -2.24 10.25
CA HIS A 69 14.27 -1.94 9.62
C HIS A 69 14.80 -0.58 10.09
N MET A 70 13.95 0.45 10.08
CA MET A 70 14.29 1.80 10.53
C MET A 70 14.75 1.84 11.99
N ARG A 71 14.10 1.07 12.89
CA ARG A 71 14.51 0.97 14.30
C ARG A 71 15.87 0.30 14.52
N GLN A 72 16.27 -0.58 13.61
CA GLN A 72 17.55 -1.30 13.67
C GLN A 72 18.69 -0.56 12.97
N ARG A 73 18.37 0.48 12.21
CA ARG A 73 19.32 1.22 11.40
C ARG A 73 20.33 1.99 12.25
N ILE A 74 21.60 1.87 11.86
CA ILE A 74 22.73 2.59 12.46
C ILE A 74 23.56 3.21 11.32
N PRO A 75 23.83 4.53 11.33
CA PRO A 75 23.42 5.51 12.34
C PRO A 75 21.93 5.86 12.26
N VAL A 76 21.37 6.30 13.38
CA VAL A 76 20.01 6.83 13.44
C VAL A 76 19.96 8.16 12.67
N PRO A 77 19.00 8.36 11.74
CA PRO A 77 18.85 9.62 11.03
C PRO A 77 18.63 10.80 11.99
N ALA A 78 19.44 11.86 11.85
CA ALA A 78 19.42 13.04 12.72
C ALA A 78 18.75 14.26 12.04
N SER A 79 18.30 14.14 10.79
CA SER A 79 17.58 15.19 10.07
C SER A 79 16.46 14.62 9.21
N ILE A 80 15.51 15.48 8.81
CA ILE A 80 14.41 15.09 7.91
C ILE A 80 14.95 14.57 6.58
N GLN A 81 16.02 15.18 6.06
CA GLN A 81 16.64 14.73 4.81
C GLN A 81 17.25 13.33 4.96
N GLN A 82 17.98 13.09 6.07
CA GLN A 82 18.54 11.77 6.35
C GLN A 82 17.45 10.73 6.58
N LEU A 83 16.33 11.12 7.20
CA LEU A 83 15.19 10.24 7.41
C LEU A 83 14.54 9.85 6.08
N HIS A 84 14.36 10.81 5.17
CA HIS A 84 13.82 10.54 3.84
C HIS A 84 14.69 9.52 3.08
N THR A 85 15.99 9.79 2.99
CA THR A 85 16.94 8.89 2.33
C THR A 85 16.97 7.51 2.99
N ALA A 86 16.96 7.44 4.33
CA ALA A 86 16.92 6.17 5.03
C ALA A 86 15.64 5.37 4.73
N ILE A 87 14.48 6.03 4.66
CA ILE A 87 13.20 5.36 4.32
C ILE A 87 13.26 4.80 2.89
N GLU A 88 13.79 5.55 1.92
CA GLU A 88 13.93 5.09 0.52
C GLU A 88 14.88 3.89 0.40
N GLU A 89 16.00 3.93 1.12
CA GLU A 89 16.96 2.83 1.17
C GLU A 89 16.34 1.59 1.83
N GLU A 90 15.74 1.72 3.01
CA GLU A 90 15.14 0.59 3.71
C GLU A 90 13.95 0.01 2.95
N TRP A 91 13.16 0.84 2.26
CA TRP A 91 12.10 0.39 1.36
C TRP A 91 12.64 -0.50 0.25
N THR A 92 13.74 -0.08 -0.39
CA THR A 92 14.40 -0.83 -1.45
C THR A 92 15.05 -2.12 -0.93
N ASN A 93 15.43 -2.15 0.35
CA ASN A 93 16.00 -3.32 1.01
C ASN A 93 14.96 -4.37 1.43
N ILE A 94 13.66 -4.07 1.39
CA ILE A 94 12.63 -5.07 1.68
C ILE A 94 12.66 -6.14 0.58
N PRO A 95 12.96 -7.42 0.91
CA PRO A 95 13.03 -8.45 -0.11
C PRO A 95 11.67 -8.67 -0.78
N GLN A 96 11.64 -8.79 -2.11
CA GLN A 96 10.42 -9.08 -2.85
C GLN A 96 9.73 -10.36 -2.35
N ALA A 97 10.50 -11.35 -1.90
CA ALA A 97 9.96 -12.57 -1.28
C ALA A 97 9.10 -12.29 -0.04
N THR A 98 9.49 -11.30 0.78
CA THR A 98 8.69 -10.85 1.93
C THR A 98 7.35 -10.30 1.46
N ILE A 99 7.35 -9.44 0.45
CA ILE A 99 6.13 -8.85 -0.13
C ILE A 99 5.22 -9.96 -0.68
N ASN A 100 5.78 -10.90 -1.46
CA ASN A 100 5.03 -12.01 -2.03
C ASN A 100 4.40 -12.91 -0.96
N ASN A 101 5.15 -13.23 0.11
CA ASN A 101 4.65 -14.01 1.23
C ASN A 101 3.50 -13.31 1.95
N LEU A 102 3.57 -11.99 2.13
CA LEU A 102 2.49 -11.20 2.72
C LEU A 102 1.23 -11.26 1.86
N ILE A 103 1.35 -11.04 0.55
CA ILE A 103 0.21 -11.13 -0.39
C ILE A 103 -0.43 -12.51 -0.34
N ASN A 104 0.37 -13.59 -0.41
CA ASN A 104 -0.13 -14.97 -0.35
C ASN A 104 -0.83 -15.27 0.99
N SER A 105 -0.27 -14.81 2.12
CA SER A 105 -0.87 -15.01 3.45
C SER A 105 -2.25 -14.37 3.56
N VAL A 106 -2.45 -13.24 2.89
CA VAL A 106 -3.68 -12.49 2.91
C VAL A 106 -4.71 -13.15 2.00
N GLN A 107 -4.30 -13.59 0.81
CA GLN A 107 -5.16 -14.37 -0.07
C GLN A 107 -5.68 -15.63 0.62
N MET A 108 -4.84 -16.38 1.34
CA MET A 108 -5.28 -17.56 2.11
C MET A 108 -6.29 -17.21 3.21
N ARG A 109 -6.11 -16.08 3.90
CA ARG A 109 -7.04 -15.62 4.95
C ARG A 109 -8.37 -15.14 4.39
N CYS A 110 -8.38 -14.44 3.26
CA CYS A 110 -9.61 -14.00 2.60
C CYS A 110 -10.43 -15.18 2.05
N VAL A 111 -9.79 -16.26 1.61
CA VAL A 111 -10.47 -17.49 1.13
C VAL A 111 -11.02 -18.34 2.29
N ALA A 112 -10.49 -18.15 3.51
CA ALA A 112 -10.91 -18.88 4.71
C ALA A 112 -12.08 -18.23 5.48
N LEU A 113 -12.55 -17.05 5.04
CA LEU A 113 -13.73 -16.34 5.54
C LEU A 113 -14.95 -16.61 4.65
#